data_AF-A0A2S7U1D1-F1
#
_entry.id   AF-A0A2S7U1D1-F1
#
_cell.length_a   1.000
_cell.length_b   1.000
_cell.length_c   1.000
_cell.angle_alpha   90.00
_cell.angle_beta   90.00
_cell.angle_gamma   90.00
#
_symmetry.space_group_name_H-M   'P 1'
#
loop_
_entity.id
_entity.type
_entity.pdbx_description
1 polymer ?
#
loop_
_entity_poly.entity_id
_entity_poly.type
_entity_poly.pdbx_seq_one_letter_code
_entity_poly.pdbx_strand_id
1 'polypeptide(L)'
;MLVFSKTSEQNNLISPNNQRAVYFSENYYVGYVPGGLIELVAADDPSGVMFYTFDPRAPEKQKAFKRNNTCLRCHASGNTRDIPGLLVRSVHADQDGQLALAWGTHLTVPSSPIQERWGGWYVSGTHGDLPHMGNKITKKLEDGEYRYNASHGQNVEDLSDYINTSAYLANTSDIVALMVMEHQIHMHNAFYAARVQYQRSEFLHQALHPGSDSEHSTQMQKLITRRSDEILAGLLFSDHAALPVDGVDGSAAFQKDFLAAAKSSKEGWSLRDFRLQKRLFKYRCSYTIHSKAFSLFPAPIKRRVLVNLRRHLTSAPIPGEPALSARERTRIHAILTETLKGY
;
A
#
# COMPACT_ATOMS: atom_id res chain seq x y z
N MET A 1 -9.58 -6.79 -5.21
CA MET A 1 -8.62 -6.60 -6.32
C MET A 1 -8.17 -7.97 -6.83
N LEU A 2 -7.85 -8.11 -8.11
CA LEU A 2 -7.62 -9.40 -8.76
C LEU A 2 -6.30 -9.40 -9.55
N VAL A 3 -5.44 -10.37 -9.25
CA VAL A 3 -4.11 -10.54 -9.86
C VAL A 3 -4.12 -11.80 -10.71
N PHE A 4 -3.78 -11.68 -12.00
CA PHE A 4 -3.67 -12.83 -12.90
C PHE A 4 -2.22 -13.21 -13.23
N SER A 5 -1.26 -12.39 -12.83
CA SER A 5 0.16 -12.73 -12.96
C SER A 5 0.62 -13.75 -11.92
N LYS A 6 1.54 -14.64 -12.31
CA LYS A 6 2.14 -15.68 -11.48
C LYS A 6 3.22 -15.11 -10.54
N THR A 7 2.79 -14.26 -9.60
CA THR A 7 3.66 -13.50 -8.68
C THR A 7 3.44 -13.82 -7.20
N SER A 8 2.84 -14.97 -6.88
CA SER A 8 2.58 -15.46 -5.51
C SER A 8 3.15 -16.88 -5.30
N GLU A 9 3.21 -17.32 -4.04
CA GLU A 9 3.52 -18.70 -3.64
C GLU A 9 2.59 -19.73 -4.32
N GLN A 10 1.39 -19.32 -4.73
CA GLN A 10 0.38 -20.15 -5.38
C GLN A 10 0.40 -20.04 -6.91
N ASN A 11 1.55 -19.71 -7.51
CA ASN A 11 1.69 -19.45 -8.95
C ASN A 11 1.08 -20.53 -9.87
N ASN A 12 1.11 -21.80 -9.48
CA ASN A 12 0.57 -22.91 -10.27
C ASN A 12 -0.96 -22.86 -10.40
N LEU A 13 -1.65 -22.12 -9.52
CA LEU A 13 -3.10 -21.96 -9.55
C LEU A 13 -3.54 -20.66 -10.25
N ILE A 14 -2.62 -19.71 -10.43
CA ILE A 14 -2.96 -18.37 -10.92
C ILE A 14 -2.91 -18.33 -12.45
N SER A 15 -3.94 -17.78 -13.08
CA SER A 15 -3.98 -17.49 -14.52
C SER A 15 -4.95 -16.33 -14.82
N PRO A 16 -4.98 -15.82 -16.05
CA PRO A 16 -6.03 -14.91 -16.53
C PRO A 16 -7.46 -15.43 -16.37
N ASN A 17 -7.68 -16.74 -16.17
CA ASN A 17 -9.01 -17.30 -15.92
C ASN A 17 -9.21 -17.79 -14.46
N ASN A 18 -8.18 -17.78 -13.63
CA ASN A 18 -8.25 -18.13 -12.21
C ASN A 18 -7.33 -17.20 -11.39
N GLN A 19 -7.87 -16.07 -10.94
CA GLN A 19 -7.07 -14.98 -10.39
C GLN A 19 -6.87 -15.14 -8.89
N ARG A 20 -5.77 -14.56 -8.39
CA ARG A 20 -5.61 -14.31 -6.96
C ARG A 20 -6.38 -13.07 -6.58
N ALA A 21 -7.39 -13.22 -5.73
CA ALA A 21 -8.04 -12.10 -5.07
C ALA A 21 -7.19 -11.58 -3.92
N VAL A 22 -7.12 -10.26 -3.80
CA VAL A 22 -6.55 -9.54 -2.67
C VAL A 22 -7.62 -8.64 -2.06
N TYR A 23 -7.88 -8.85 -0.78
CA TYR A 23 -8.72 -8.05 0.09
C TYR A 23 -7.84 -7.39 1.15
N PHE A 24 -8.25 -6.23 1.65
CA PHE A 24 -7.51 -5.54 2.70
C PHE A 24 -8.43 -4.77 3.63
N SER A 25 -7.93 -4.58 4.84
CA SER A 25 -8.45 -3.66 5.85
C SER A 25 -7.31 -2.73 6.29
N GLU A 26 -7.53 -1.94 7.34
CA GLU A 26 -6.50 -1.03 7.85
C GLU A 26 -5.23 -1.75 8.32
N ASN A 27 -5.32 -2.98 8.84
CA ASN A 27 -4.17 -3.69 9.40
C ASN A 27 -3.95 -5.10 8.82
N TYR A 28 -4.84 -5.61 7.97
CA TYR A 28 -4.73 -6.97 7.43
C TYR A 28 -4.90 -6.99 5.92
N TYR A 29 -4.19 -7.90 5.27
CA TYR A 29 -4.31 -8.19 3.84
C TYR A 29 -4.55 -9.68 3.66
N VAL A 30 -5.54 -10.05 2.86
CA VAL A 30 -5.94 -11.43 2.62
C VAL A 30 -5.83 -11.73 1.13
N GLY A 31 -4.97 -12.67 0.78
CA GLY A 31 -4.84 -13.25 -0.55
C GLY A 31 -5.60 -14.57 -0.63
N TYR A 32 -6.29 -14.84 -1.73
CA TYR A 32 -6.93 -16.12 -1.99
C TYR A 32 -6.94 -16.42 -3.49
N VAL A 33 -6.58 -17.63 -3.87
CA VAL A 33 -6.79 -18.15 -5.23
C VAL A 33 -7.90 -19.19 -5.13
N PRO A 34 -8.95 -19.16 -5.99
CA PRO A 34 -9.98 -20.18 -5.97
C PRO A 34 -9.39 -21.60 -6.00
N GLY A 35 -9.76 -22.42 -5.02
CA GLY A 35 -9.25 -23.77 -4.84
C GLY A 35 -7.88 -23.87 -4.17
N GLY A 36 -7.31 -22.76 -3.69
CA GLY A 36 -5.99 -22.69 -3.04
C GLY A 36 -6.03 -22.41 -1.53
N LEU A 37 -4.89 -21.94 -1.03
CA LEU A 37 -4.68 -21.45 0.32
C LEU A 37 -5.19 -20.01 0.46
N ILE A 38 -5.55 -19.65 1.69
CA ILE A 38 -5.69 -18.28 2.13
C ILE A 38 -4.33 -17.80 2.64
N GLU A 39 -3.82 -16.72 2.07
CA GLU A 39 -2.63 -16.01 2.53
C GLU A 39 -3.09 -14.83 3.39
N LEU A 40 -2.51 -14.65 4.58
CA LEU A 40 -2.83 -13.55 5.47
C LEU A 40 -1.56 -12.78 5.84
N VAL A 41 -1.60 -11.46 5.68
CA VAL A 41 -0.57 -10.55 6.18
C VAL A 41 -1.16 -9.68 7.27
N ALA A 42 -0.51 -9.66 8.43
CA ALA A 42 -0.89 -8.84 9.58
C ALA A 42 0.15 -7.72 9.79
N ALA A 43 -0.35 -6.49 9.84
CA ALA A 43 0.42 -5.24 10.00
C ALA A 43 0.05 -4.51 11.31
N ASP A 44 -0.34 -5.27 12.34
CA ASP A 44 -0.67 -4.81 13.69
C ASP A 44 0.26 -5.39 14.77
N ASP A 45 1.22 -6.24 14.40
CA ASP A 45 2.09 -6.94 15.34
C ASP A 45 3.32 -6.08 15.74
N PRO A 46 3.66 -5.99 17.04
CA PRO A 46 4.87 -5.29 17.51
C PRO A 46 6.20 -5.84 16.97
N SER A 47 6.26 -7.10 16.55
CA SER A 47 7.46 -7.74 16.02
C SER A 47 7.70 -7.47 14.53
N GLY A 48 6.73 -6.92 13.80
CA GLY A 48 6.86 -6.61 12.38
C GLY A 48 5.64 -7.00 11.56
N VAL A 49 5.78 -7.02 10.24
CA VAL A 49 4.76 -7.59 9.35
C VAL A 49 4.80 -9.12 9.45
N MET A 50 3.66 -9.73 9.76
CA MET A 50 3.55 -11.17 9.97
C MET A 50 2.82 -11.83 8.81
N PHE A 51 3.33 -12.98 8.36
CA PHE A 51 2.82 -13.73 7.22
C PHE A 51 2.31 -15.10 7.67
N TYR A 52 1.10 -15.43 7.24
CA TYR A 52 0.42 -16.68 7.55
C TYR A 52 -0.19 -17.31 6.30
N THR A 53 -0.29 -18.63 6.30
CA THR A 53 -1.11 -19.37 5.35
C THR A 53 -2.15 -20.21 6.09
N PHE A 54 -3.29 -20.40 5.47
CA PHE A 54 -4.38 -21.22 5.98
C PHE A 54 -4.94 -22.05 4.84
N ASP A 55 -5.04 -23.37 5.03
CA ASP A 55 -5.65 -24.26 4.04
C ASP A 55 -7.13 -24.51 4.40
N PRO A 56 -8.09 -23.89 3.69
CA PRO A 56 -9.50 -24.11 3.98
C PRO A 56 -9.97 -25.54 3.68
N ARG A 57 -9.19 -26.29 2.89
CA ARG A 57 -9.49 -27.67 2.48
C ARG A 57 -8.90 -28.71 3.42
N ALA A 58 -8.06 -28.31 4.39
CA ALA A 58 -7.50 -29.24 5.35
C ALA A 58 -8.59 -29.86 6.25
N PRO A 59 -8.42 -31.11 6.72
CA PRO A 59 -9.32 -31.70 7.71
C PRO A 59 -9.45 -30.81 8.94
N GLU A 60 -10.63 -30.79 9.59
CA GLU A 60 -10.94 -29.86 10.69
C GLU A 60 -9.85 -29.83 11.79
N LYS A 61 -9.35 -30.99 12.19
CA LYS A 61 -8.28 -31.13 13.20
C LYS A 61 -6.92 -30.55 12.79
N GLN A 62 -6.72 -30.26 11.51
CA GLN A 62 -5.49 -29.74 10.93
C GLN A 62 -5.62 -28.30 10.42
N LYS A 63 -6.82 -27.70 10.48
CA LYS A 63 -7.04 -26.30 10.12
C LYS A 63 -6.36 -25.41 11.16
N ALA A 64 -5.32 -24.73 10.72
CA ALA A 64 -4.58 -23.78 11.52
C ALA A 64 -3.89 -22.76 10.63
N PHE A 65 -3.69 -21.54 11.15
CA PHE A 65 -2.78 -20.59 10.55
C PHE A 65 -1.34 -21.08 10.74
N LYS A 66 -0.61 -21.22 9.64
CA LYS A 66 0.78 -21.66 9.63
C LYS A 66 1.68 -20.50 9.27
N ARG A 67 2.83 -20.43 9.93
CA ARG A 67 3.92 -19.52 9.56
C ARG A 67 5.01 -20.33 8.88
N ASN A 68 5.44 -19.87 7.71
CA ASN A 68 6.62 -20.40 7.03
C ASN A 68 7.47 -19.23 6.53
N ASN A 69 8.73 -19.51 6.19
CA ASN A 69 9.64 -18.49 5.66
C ASN A 69 9.61 -18.39 4.14
N THR A 70 8.74 -19.15 3.46
CA THR A 70 8.61 -19.14 1.99
C THR A 70 8.20 -17.76 1.50
N CYS A 71 7.24 -17.11 2.18
CA CYS A 71 6.78 -15.77 1.83
C CYS A 71 7.94 -14.74 1.88
N LEU A 72 8.90 -14.91 2.80
CA LEU A 72 10.01 -13.98 2.98
C LEU A 72 10.96 -13.94 1.78
N ARG A 73 10.96 -14.95 0.90
CA ARG A 73 11.74 -14.94 -0.35
C ARG A 73 11.41 -13.75 -1.23
N CYS A 74 10.16 -13.29 -1.21
CA CYS A 74 9.71 -12.11 -1.96
C CYS A 74 9.43 -10.91 -1.04
N HIS A 75 9.01 -11.18 0.19
CA HIS A 75 8.58 -10.17 1.15
C HIS A 75 9.68 -9.61 2.06
N ALA A 76 10.92 -10.10 1.98
CA ALA A 76 12.07 -9.54 2.71
C ALA A 76 13.23 -9.30 1.74
N SER A 77 13.11 -8.24 0.92
CA SER A 77 14.08 -7.87 -0.11
C SER A 77 14.29 -6.36 -0.17
N GLY A 78 15.16 -5.88 -1.07
CA GLY A 78 15.34 -4.45 -1.31
C GLY A 78 14.03 -3.74 -1.68
N ASN A 79 13.08 -4.43 -2.33
CA ASN A 79 11.76 -3.90 -2.67
C ASN A 79 10.88 -3.60 -1.44
N THR A 80 11.21 -4.16 -0.28
CA THR A 80 10.51 -3.97 0.98
C THR A 80 11.39 -3.31 2.04
N ARG A 81 12.41 -2.54 1.61
CA ARG A 81 13.36 -1.81 2.49
C ARG A 81 14.21 -2.74 3.37
N ASP A 82 14.54 -3.92 2.83
CA ASP A 82 15.36 -4.97 3.48
C ASP A 82 14.77 -5.48 4.80
N ILE A 83 13.45 -5.38 4.95
CA ILE A 83 12.69 -5.95 6.05
C ILE A 83 11.48 -6.75 5.52
N PRO A 84 10.92 -7.68 6.31
CA PRO A 84 9.61 -8.25 6.00
C PRO A 84 8.55 -7.15 5.78
N GLY A 85 7.95 -7.10 4.60
CA GLY A 85 7.04 -6.04 4.18
C GLY A 85 6.16 -6.45 3.00
N LEU A 86 5.24 -5.57 2.60
CA LEU A 86 4.30 -5.80 1.50
C LEU A 86 4.81 -5.17 0.20
N LEU A 87 4.34 -5.66 -0.94
CA LEU A 87 4.70 -5.08 -2.24
C LEU A 87 3.56 -5.26 -3.25
N VAL A 88 3.47 -4.31 -4.17
CA VAL A 88 2.62 -4.37 -5.37
C VAL A 88 3.57 -4.34 -6.56
N ARG A 89 3.50 -5.36 -7.42
CA ARG A 89 4.31 -5.41 -8.65
C ARG A 89 3.39 -5.22 -9.86
N SER A 90 3.84 -4.37 -10.77
CA SER A 90 3.27 -4.20 -12.10
C SER A 90 4.18 -4.88 -13.10
N VAL A 91 3.64 -5.83 -13.85
CA VAL A 91 4.40 -6.74 -14.73
C VAL A 91 3.69 -6.91 -16.07
N HIS A 92 4.44 -7.32 -17.08
CA HIS A 92 3.86 -7.83 -18.32
C HIS A 92 3.59 -9.32 -18.17
N ALA A 93 2.34 -9.73 -18.29
CA ALA A 93 1.92 -11.11 -18.09
C ALA A 93 1.19 -11.64 -19.33
N ASP A 94 1.51 -12.88 -19.71
CA ASP A 94 0.93 -13.55 -20.87
C ASP A 94 -0.40 -14.25 -20.57
N GLN A 95 -0.92 -14.97 -21.58
CA GLN A 95 -2.18 -15.71 -21.49
C GLN A 95 -2.20 -16.81 -20.42
N ASP A 96 -1.03 -17.26 -19.97
CA ASP A 96 -0.85 -18.24 -18.90
C ASP A 96 -0.50 -17.56 -17.56
N GLY A 97 -0.47 -16.22 -17.52
CA GLY A 97 -0.05 -15.41 -16.38
C GLY A 97 1.46 -15.38 -16.16
N GLN A 98 2.26 -15.93 -17.08
CA GLN A 98 3.72 -15.93 -16.98
C GLN A 98 4.29 -14.56 -17.29
N LEU A 99 5.39 -14.22 -16.64
CA LEU A 99 6.01 -12.91 -16.76
C LEU A 99 6.88 -12.84 -18.02
N ALA A 100 6.67 -11.80 -18.83
CA ALA A 100 7.59 -11.41 -19.89
C ALA A 100 8.81 -10.68 -19.28
N LEU A 101 9.70 -11.43 -18.62
CA LEU A 101 10.82 -10.87 -17.85
C LEU A 101 11.75 -9.95 -18.66
N ALA A 102 11.86 -10.17 -19.98
CA ALA A 102 12.68 -9.36 -20.89
C ALA A 102 12.23 -7.89 -20.95
N TRP A 103 10.98 -7.60 -20.62
CA TRP A 103 10.43 -6.24 -20.57
C TRP A 103 10.53 -5.59 -19.18
N GLY A 104 11.16 -6.27 -18.23
CA GLY A 104 11.30 -5.77 -16.87
C GLY A 104 10.00 -5.80 -16.07
N THR A 105 10.06 -5.22 -14.87
CA THR A 105 8.93 -5.13 -13.94
C THR A 105 9.04 -3.85 -13.12
N HIS A 106 7.90 -3.30 -12.69
CA HIS A 106 7.85 -2.10 -11.85
C HIS A 106 7.41 -2.47 -10.43
N LEU A 107 8.07 -1.87 -9.43
CA LEU A 107 7.52 -1.81 -8.07
C LEU A 107 6.55 -0.63 -8.01
N THR A 108 5.28 -0.91 -7.74
CA THR A 108 4.28 0.15 -7.63
C THR A 108 4.32 0.76 -6.23
N VAL A 109 4.68 2.04 -6.19
CA VAL A 109 4.66 2.90 -5.01
C VAL A 109 3.82 4.15 -5.32
N PRO A 110 3.45 4.96 -4.31
CA PRO A 110 2.58 6.11 -4.55
C PRO A 110 3.11 7.15 -5.54
N SER A 111 4.44 7.23 -5.72
CA SER A 111 5.12 8.09 -6.68
C SER A 111 5.22 7.51 -8.10
N SER A 112 4.93 6.22 -8.30
CA SER A 112 4.98 5.59 -9.62
C SER A 112 3.96 6.24 -10.58
N PRO A 113 4.32 6.59 -11.82
CA PRO A 113 3.35 7.09 -12.81
C PRO A 113 2.23 6.07 -13.05
N ILE A 114 0.99 6.52 -13.28
CA ILE A 114 -0.17 5.63 -13.53
C ILE A 114 0.08 4.71 -14.73
N GLN A 115 0.81 5.18 -15.73
CA GLN A 115 1.16 4.45 -16.95
C GLN A 115 2.01 3.20 -16.69
N GLU A 116 2.70 3.13 -15.55
CA GLU A 116 3.51 1.98 -15.15
C GLU A 116 2.78 1.06 -14.16
N ARG A 117 1.52 1.35 -13.79
CA ARG A 117 0.80 0.61 -12.75
C ARG A 117 -0.08 -0.51 -13.29
N TRP A 118 -0.25 -1.52 -12.43
CA TRP A 118 -1.24 -2.60 -12.51
C TRP A 118 -1.07 -3.64 -13.62
N GLY A 119 0.08 -3.71 -14.27
CA GLY A 119 0.37 -4.81 -15.20
C GLY A 119 0.28 -6.17 -14.48
N GLY A 120 -0.43 -7.13 -15.06
CA GLY A 120 -0.68 -8.42 -14.43
C GLY A 120 -1.84 -8.43 -13.42
N TRP A 121 -2.62 -7.34 -13.37
CA TRP A 121 -3.84 -7.18 -12.58
C TRP A 121 -5.02 -6.89 -13.50
N TYR A 122 -6.20 -7.35 -13.10
CA TYR A 122 -7.44 -6.75 -13.61
C TYR A 122 -7.70 -5.43 -12.88
N VAL A 123 -8.24 -4.45 -13.58
CA VAL A 123 -8.56 -3.12 -13.06
C VAL A 123 -9.93 -2.72 -13.54
N SER A 124 -10.79 -2.29 -12.63
CA SER A 124 -12.10 -1.72 -12.95
C SER A 124 -12.22 -0.29 -12.43
N GLY A 125 -12.92 0.56 -13.16
CA GLY A 125 -13.06 2.00 -12.92
C GLY A 125 -12.62 2.82 -14.13
N THR A 126 -12.80 4.14 -14.04
CA THR A 126 -12.45 5.10 -15.10
C THR A 126 -11.34 6.04 -14.66
N HIS A 127 -10.55 6.55 -15.60
CA HIS A 127 -9.32 7.32 -15.35
C HIS A 127 -9.00 8.31 -16.50
N GLY A 128 -9.96 8.59 -17.38
CA GLY A 128 -9.78 9.46 -18.53
C GLY A 128 -8.77 8.90 -19.55
N ASP A 129 -7.96 9.78 -20.14
CA ASP A 129 -7.07 9.44 -21.26
C ASP A 129 -5.68 8.91 -20.85
N LEU A 130 -5.34 8.94 -19.56
CA LEU A 130 -4.02 8.50 -19.09
C LEU A 130 -4.00 6.96 -18.96
N PRO A 131 -3.33 6.21 -19.84
CA PRO A 131 -3.45 4.76 -19.84
C PRO A 131 -2.72 4.13 -18.64
N HIS A 132 -3.10 2.91 -18.27
CA HIS A 132 -2.41 2.06 -17.28
C HIS A 132 -2.07 0.68 -17.87
N MET A 133 -1.26 -0.14 -17.17
CA MET A 133 -0.87 -1.48 -17.63
C MET A 133 -1.87 -2.60 -17.28
N GLY A 134 -2.86 -2.32 -16.42
CA GLY A 134 -3.94 -3.26 -16.09
C GLY A 134 -4.73 -3.78 -17.29
N ASN A 135 -5.37 -4.94 -17.11
CA ASN A 135 -6.22 -5.63 -18.09
C ASN A 135 -5.52 -6.10 -19.39
N LYS A 136 -4.18 -5.99 -19.48
CA LYS A 136 -3.44 -6.30 -20.71
C LYS A 136 -2.79 -7.68 -20.66
N ILE A 137 -3.01 -8.45 -21.72
CA ILE A 137 -2.33 -9.72 -21.97
C ILE A 137 -1.20 -9.51 -22.97
N THR A 138 0.02 -9.88 -22.58
CA THR A 138 1.20 -9.85 -23.43
C THR A 138 1.28 -11.14 -24.26
N LYS A 139 1.55 -11.04 -25.56
CA LYS A 139 1.76 -12.18 -26.45
C LYS A 139 3.22 -12.21 -26.87
N LYS A 140 3.85 -13.38 -26.74
CA LYS A 140 5.14 -13.66 -27.38
C LYS A 140 4.88 -14.13 -28.80
N LEU A 141 5.53 -13.50 -29.77
CA LEU A 141 5.41 -13.82 -31.18
C LEU A 141 6.51 -14.80 -31.62
N GLU A 142 6.39 -15.35 -32.83
CA GLU A 142 7.34 -16.30 -33.40
C GLU A 142 8.75 -15.69 -33.60
N ASP A 143 8.82 -14.37 -33.81
CA ASP A 143 10.07 -13.61 -33.89
C ASP A 143 10.78 -13.46 -32.53
N GLY A 144 10.16 -13.94 -31.45
CA GLY A 144 10.66 -13.83 -30.08
C GLY A 144 10.29 -12.54 -29.37
N GLU A 145 9.70 -11.57 -30.09
CA GLU A 145 9.26 -10.28 -29.53
C GLU A 145 7.95 -10.42 -28.75
N TYR A 146 7.76 -9.52 -27.79
CA TYR A 146 6.50 -9.41 -27.06
C TYR A 146 5.66 -8.27 -27.63
N ARG A 147 4.33 -8.43 -27.65
CA ARG A 147 3.38 -7.35 -28.02
C ARG A 147 2.14 -7.41 -27.15
N TYR A 148 1.49 -6.26 -26.95
CA TYR A 148 0.16 -6.18 -26.34
C TYR A 148 -0.61 -5.02 -26.97
N ASN A 149 -1.94 -5.02 -26.84
CA ASN A 149 -2.75 -3.90 -27.27
C ASN A 149 -2.75 -2.80 -26.17
N ALA A 150 -2.13 -1.65 -26.46
CA ALA A 150 -1.98 -0.57 -25.50
C ALA A 150 -3.29 0.13 -25.11
N SER A 151 -4.31 0.13 -25.98
CA SER A 151 -5.62 0.73 -25.70
C SER A 151 -6.63 -0.24 -25.08
N HIS A 152 -6.29 -1.54 -25.01
CA HIS A 152 -7.20 -2.53 -24.45
C HIS A 152 -7.38 -2.37 -22.94
N GLY A 153 -8.61 -2.61 -22.47
CA GLY A 153 -8.95 -2.69 -21.05
C GLY A 153 -8.71 -1.40 -20.28
N GLN A 154 -8.89 -0.25 -20.90
CA GLN A 154 -8.92 1.07 -20.25
C GLN A 154 -10.37 1.45 -19.93
N ASN A 155 -10.60 2.19 -18.85
CA ASN A 155 -11.95 2.63 -18.44
C ASN A 155 -13.01 1.50 -18.38
N VAL A 156 -12.62 0.35 -17.83
CA VAL A 156 -13.50 -0.84 -17.73
C VAL A 156 -14.33 -0.77 -16.46
N GLU A 157 -15.65 -0.68 -16.55
CA GLU A 157 -16.52 -0.62 -15.36
C GLU A 157 -16.98 -2.01 -14.89
N ASP A 158 -17.09 -2.97 -15.82
CA ASP A 158 -17.51 -4.34 -15.55
C ASP A 158 -16.45 -5.35 -15.98
N LEU A 159 -16.10 -6.27 -15.08
CA LEU A 159 -15.12 -7.33 -15.33
C LEU A 159 -15.77 -8.64 -15.80
N SER A 160 -17.10 -8.73 -15.90
CA SER A 160 -17.79 -9.97 -16.33
C SER A 160 -17.35 -10.45 -17.71
N ASP A 161 -16.97 -9.53 -18.59
CA ASP A 161 -16.48 -9.86 -19.93
C ASP A 161 -15.06 -10.45 -19.93
N TYR A 162 -14.35 -10.29 -18.81
CA TYR A 162 -12.98 -10.76 -18.63
C TYR A 162 -12.92 -12.06 -17.83
N ILE A 163 -13.77 -12.19 -16.81
CA ILE A 163 -13.64 -13.23 -15.79
C ILE A 163 -15.01 -13.63 -15.19
N ASN A 164 -15.06 -14.79 -14.53
CA ASN A 164 -16.18 -15.16 -13.67
C ASN A 164 -16.12 -14.40 -12.33
N THR A 165 -16.80 -13.26 -12.25
CA THR A 165 -16.82 -12.41 -11.05
C THR A 165 -17.54 -13.04 -9.85
N SER A 166 -18.44 -14.01 -10.07
CA SER A 166 -19.18 -14.69 -8.99
C SER A 166 -18.31 -15.57 -8.10
N ALA A 167 -17.08 -15.86 -8.50
CA ALA A 167 -16.10 -16.59 -7.70
C ALA A 167 -15.49 -15.75 -6.56
N TYR A 168 -15.81 -14.46 -6.48
CA TYR A 168 -15.18 -13.50 -5.57
C TYR A 168 -16.22 -12.73 -4.73
N LEU A 169 -15.80 -12.25 -3.56
CA LEU A 169 -16.66 -11.46 -2.65
C LEU A 169 -17.08 -10.10 -3.22
N ALA A 170 -16.34 -9.58 -4.20
CA ALA A 170 -16.66 -8.37 -4.93
C ALA A 170 -16.47 -8.64 -6.42
N ASN A 171 -17.35 -8.09 -7.25
CA ASN A 171 -17.30 -8.23 -8.70
C ASN A 171 -16.34 -7.25 -9.40
N THR A 172 -15.56 -6.48 -8.62
CA THR A 172 -14.65 -5.45 -9.13
C THR A 172 -13.19 -5.71 -8.71
N SER A 173 -12.28 -5.12 -9.48
CA SER A 173 -10.88 -4.94 -9.10
C SER A 173 -10.57 -3.45 -9.11
N ASP A 174 -11.17 -2.77 -8.14
CA ASP A 174 -11.36 -1.32 -8.13
C ASP A 174 -10.07 -0.49 -8.19
N ILE A 175 -10.02 0.49 -9.10
CA ILE A 175 -8.90 1.41 -9.31
C ILE A 175 -8.61 2.27 -8.06
N VAL A 176 -9.65 2.73 -7.37
CA VAL A 176 -9.48 3.54 -6.15
C VAL A 176 -8.93 2.66 -5.03
N ALA A 177 -9.44 1.45 -4.87
CA ALA A 177 -8.95 0.47 -3.90
C ALA A 177 -7.48 0.11 -4.13
N LEU A 178 -7.04 -0.07 -5.37
CA LEU A 178 -5.63 -0.29 -5.73
C LEU A 178 -4.76 0.86 -5.23
N MET A 179 -5.12 2.09 -5.56
CA MET A 179 -4.37 3.29 -5.16
C MET A 179 -4.32 3.49 -3.64
N VAL A 180 -5.43 3.23 -2.94
CA VAL A 180 -5.50 3.27 -1.47
C VAL A 180 -4.61 2.19 -0.85
N MET A 181 -4.66 0.96 -1.38
CA MET A 181 -3.83 -0.15 -0.89
C MET A 181 -2.34 0.12 -1.10
N GLU A 182 -1.95 0.65 -2.27
CA GLU A 182 -0.55 1.00 -2.58
C GLU A 182 0.01 2.02 -1.60
N HIS A 183 -0.77 3.06 -1.30
CA HIS A 183 -0.43 4.03 -0.27
C HIS A 183 -0.29 3.39 1.11
N GLN A 184 -1.26 2.56 1.50
CA GLN A 184 -1.24 1.87 2.79
C GLN A 184 0.01 0.97 2.93
N ILE A 185 0.34 0.20 1.89
CA ILE A 185 1.52 -0.66 1.84
C ILE A 185 2.80 0.16 1.97
N HIS A 186 2.91 1.27 1.24
CA HIS A 186 4.06 2.16 1.33
C HIS A 186 4.26 2.67 2.76
N MET A 187 3.19 3.12 3.40
CA MET A 187 3.24 3.62 4.77
C MET A 187 3.56 2.51 5.77
N HIS A 188 2.96 1.32 5.67
CA HIS A 188 3.30 0.18 6.52
C HIS A 188 4.77 -0.20 6.41
N ASN A 189 5.31 -0.32 5.19
CA ASN A 189 6.73 -0.60 5.01
C ASN A 189 7.62 0.49 5.61
N ALA A 190 7.26 1.77 5.48
CA ALA A 190 7.99 2.88 6.08
C ALA A 190 8.00 2.80 7.61
N PHE A 191 6.84 2.49 8.18
CA PHE A 191 6.63 2.39 9.61
C PHE A 191 7.48 1.29 10.23
N TYR A 192 7.42 0.09 9.64
CA TYR A 192 8.20 -1.04 10.10
C TYR A 192 9.70 -0.88 9.85
N ALA A 193 10.09 -0.29 8.71
CA ALA A 193 11.51 -0.05 8.43
C ALA A 193 12.11 0.94 9.42
N ALA A 194 11.38 2.01 9.78
CA ALA A 194 11.80 2.94 10.81
C ALA A 194 11.97 2.25 12.17
N ARG A 195 11.00 1.41 12.56
CA ARG A 195 11.04 0.65 13.83
C ARG A 195 12.22 -0.31 13.90
N VAL A 196 12.37 -1.19 12.91
CA VAL A 196 13.43 -2.21 12.88
C VAL A 196 14.81 -1.55 12.91
N GLN A 197 14.99 -0.47 12.14
CA GLN A 197 16.27 0.23 12.11
C GLN A 197 16.58 0.95 13.41
N TYR A 198 15.57 1.58 14.03
CA TYR A 198 15.73 2.18 15.35
C TYR A 198 16.15 1.12 16.38
N GLN A 199 15.42 0.01 16.48
CA GLN A 199 15.74 -1.09 17.40
C GLN A 199 17.13 -1.68 17.16
N ARG A 200 17.53 -1.86 15.90
CA ARG A 200 18.87 -2.34 15.54
C ARG A 200 19.95 -1.34 15.97
N SER A 201 19.74 -0.05 15.73
CA SER A 201 20.70 0.99 16.14
C SER A 201 20.78 1.13 17.66
N GLU A 202 19.66 1.02 18.38
CA GLU A 202 19.62 0.97 19.85
C GLU A 202 20.43 -0.23 20.37
N PHE A 203 20.17 -1.43 19.84
CA PHE A 203 20.88 -2.64 20.23
C PHE A 203 22.39 -2.53 20.00
N LEU A 204 22.81 -2.08 18.81
CA LEU A 204 24.22 -1.89 18.48
C LEU A 204 24.88 -0.83 19.36
N HIS A 205 24.19 0.27 19.64
CA HIS A 205 24.70 1.31 20.53
C HIS A 205 24.93 0.77 21.94
N GLN A 206 23.96 0.05 22.51
CA GLN A 206 24.10 -0.54 23.85
C GLN A 206 25.20 -1.60 23.91
N ALA A 207 25.44 -2.35 22.82
CA ALA A 207 26.55 -3.30 22.74
C ALA A 207 27.93 -2.61 22.75
N LEU A 208 28.06 -1.42 22.16
CA LEU A 208 29.31 -0.67 22.08
C LEU A 208 29.53 0.29 23.26
N HIS A 209 28.44 0.81 23.83
CA HIS A 209 28.43 1.81 24.89
C HIS A 209 27.40 1.44 25.98
N PRO A 210 27.63 0.37 26.76
CA PRO A 210 26.65 -0.11 27.73
C PRO A 210 26.25 0.96 28.74
N GLY A 211 24.93 1.14 28.93
CA GLY A 211 24.36 2.05 29.94
C GLY A 211 24.36 3.54 29.54
N SER A 212 24.87 3.87 28.35
CA SER A 212 24.78 5.23 27.81
C SER A 212 23.44 5.48 27.12
N ASP A 213 23.02 6.74 27.05
CA ASP A 213 21.80 7.13 26.33
C ASP A 213 22.05 7.17 24.81
N SER A 214 21.48 6.20 24.11
CA SER A 214 21.52 6.06 22.66
C SER A 214 20.77 7.17 21.94
N GLU A 215 19.68 7.72 22.50
CA GLU A 215 18.86 8.74 21.83
C GLU A 215 19.70 9.99 21.54
N HIS A 216 20.60 10.38 22.43
CA HIS A 216 21.47 11.55 22.26
C HIS A 216 22.71 11.31 21.39
N SER A 217 22.97 10.07 20.95
CA SER A 217 24.10 9.80 20.06
C SER A 217 23.88 10.44 18.68
N THR A 218 24.97 10.93 18.07
CA THR A 218 24.94 11.54 16.73
C THR A 218 24.33 10.60 15.69
N GLN A 219 24.64 9.30 15.78
CA GLN A 219 24.11 8.29 14.86
C GLN A 219 22.60 8.12 15.01
N MET A 220 22.10 8.06 16.25
CA MET A 220 20.68 7.90 16.51
C MET A 220 19.88 9.14 16.11
N GLN A 221 20.38 10.35 16.41
CA GLN A 221 19.73 11.60 16.01
C GLN A 221 19.61 11.74 14.48
N LYS A 222 20.64 11.32 13.73
CA LYS A 222 20.58 11.25 12.25
C LYS A 222 19.53 10.26 11.77
N LEU A 223 19.45 9.08 12.39
CA LEU A 223 18.44 8.07 12.05
C LEU A 223 17.02 8.59 12.34
N ILE A 224 16.79 9.14 13.53
CA ILE A 224 15.51 9.71 13.96
C ILE A 224 15.08 10.79 12.98
N THR A 225 15.99 11.72 12.65
CA THR A 225 15.72 12.81 11.71
C THR A 225 15.29 12.26 10.35
N ARG A 226 16.13 11.44 9.72
CA ARG A 226 15.87 10.88 8.38
C ARG A 226 14.56 10.12 8.31
N ARG A 227 14.30 9.23 9.29
CA ARG A 227 13.06 8.42 9.30
C ARG A 227 11.83 9.29 9.59
N SER A 228 11.93 10.26 10.47
CA SER A 228 10.80 11.17 10.75
C SER A 228 10.44 12.01 9.53
N ASP A 229 11.44 12.53 8.80
CA ASP A 229 11.22 13.37 7.62
C ASP A 229 10.61 12.54 6.46
N GLU A 230 11.08 11.31 6.23
CA GLU A 230 10.50 10.37 5.25
C GLU A 230 9.04 10.01 5.56
N ILE A 231 8.73 9.76 6.84
CA ILE A 231 7.37 9.44 7.27
C ILE A 231 6.46 10.65 7.17
N LEU A 232 6.95 11.84 7.49
CA LEU A 232 6.20 13.08 7.31
C LEU A 232 5.82 13.30 5.84
N ALA A 233 6.78 13.13 4.93
CA ALA A 233 6.54 13.25 3.49
C ALA A 233 5.49 12.24 2.99
N GLY A 234 5.57 10.99 3.44
CA GLY A 234 4.56 9.97 3.15
C GLY A 234 3.17 10.32 3.72
N LEU A 235 3.11 10.86 4.94
CA LEU A 235 1.85 11.33 5.54
C LEU A 235 1.26 12.52 4.78
N LEU A 236 2.08 13.42 4.24
CA LEU A 236 1.64 14.63 3.53
C LEU A 236 1.43 14.42 2.02
N PHE A 237 1.62 13.21 1.51
CA PHE A 237 1.46 12.86 0.09
C PHE A 237 2.46 13.59 -0.83
N SER A 238 3.66 13.90 -0.32
CA SER A 238 4.60 14.85 -0.96
C SER A 238 5.06 14.42 -2.35
N ASP A 239 5.29 13.11 -2.54
CA ASP A 239 5.77 12.56 -3.81
C ASP A 239 4.70 11.77 -4.58
N HIS A 240 3.41 11.94 -4.26
CA HIS A 240 2.37 11.19 -4.95
C HIS A 240 2.31 11.55 -6.44
N ALA A 241 2.18 10.52 -7.28
CA ALA A 241 1.91 10.72 -8.70
C ALA A 241 0.64 11.54 -8.90
N ALA A 242 0.68 12.45 -9.86
CA ALA A 242 -0.49 13.21 -10.26
C ALA A 242 -1.58 12.26 -10.77
N LEU A 243 -2.83 12.57 -10.42
CA LEU A 243 -3.98 11.90 -11.01
C LEU A 243 -4.23 12.42 -12.44
N PRO A 244 -4.91 11.63 -13.29
CA PRO A 244 -5.40 12.12 -14.57
C PRO A 244 -6.21 13.40 -14.42
N VAL A 245 -6.25 14.23 -15.46
CA VAL A 245 -6.94 15.54 -15.43
C VAL A 245 -8.43 15.38 -15.09
N ASP A 246 -9.06 14.34 -15.63
CA ASP A 246 -10.47 14.00 -15.41
C ASP A 246 -10.71 13.24 -14.10
N GLY A 247 -9.64 12.91 -13.37
CA GLY A 247 -9.69 12.15 -12.14
C GLY A 247 -9.74 10.64 -12.36
N VAL A 248 -10.09 9.95 -11.28
CA VAL A 248 -10.39 8.53 -11.28
C VAL A 248 -11.77 8.30 -10.67
N ASP A 249 -12.53 7.36 -11.22
CA ASP A 249 -13.77 6.90 -10.61
C ASP A 249 -13.75 5.39 -10.43
N GLY A 250 -14.35 4.93 -9.34
CA GLY A 250 -14.27 3.55 -8.90
C GLY A 250 -15.52 3.11 -8.16
N SER A 251 -15.48 1.92 -7.59
CA SER A 251 -16.60 1.29 -6.93
C SER A 251 -17.16 2.13 -5.78
N ALA A 252 -18.43 2.54 -5.92
CA ALA A 252 -19.17 3.21 -4.86
C ALA A 252 -19.25 2.38 -3.57
N ALA A 253 -19.31 1.04 -3.69
CA ALA A 253 -19.31 0.14 -2.55
C ALA A 253 -17.99 0.21 -1.76
N PHE A 254 -16.84 0.15 -2.46
CA PHE A 254 -15.53 0.32 -1.81
C PHE A 254 -15.41 1.70 -1.15
N GLN A 255 -15.79 2.76 -1.85
CA GLN A 255 -15.71 4.12 -1.31
C GLN A 255 -16.57 4.27 -0.04
N LYS A 256 -17.79 3.73 -0.05
CA LYS A 256 -18.69 3.72 1.11
C LYS A 256 -18.08 2.94 2.29
N ASP A 257 -17.60 1.73 2.05
CA ASP A 257 -17.03 0.87 3.09
C ASP A 257 -15.75 1.48 3.67
N PHE A 258 -14.91 2.09 2.83
CA PHE A 258 -13.71 2.80 3.25
C PHE A 258 -14.04 4.01 4.14
N LEU A 259 -15.07 4.78 3.78
CA LEU A 259 -15.54 5.94 4.57
C LEU A 259 -16.24 5.53 5.87
N ALA A 260 -16.84 4.34 5.95
CA ALA A 260 -17.46 3.86 7.19
C ALA A 260 -16.46 3.70 8.35
N ALA A 261 -15.17 3.51 8.05
CA ALA A 261 -14.08 3.48 9.03
C ALA A 261 -13.49 4.87 9.36
N ALA A 262 -14.15 5.96 8.94
CA ALA A 262 -13.69 7.32 9.17
C ALA A 262 -13.69 7.68 10.66
N LYS A 263 -12.55 8.21 11.12
CA LYS A 263 -12.48 9.02 12.33
C LYS A 263 -12.69 10.46 11.91
N SER A 264 -13.73 11.10 12.42
CA SER A 264 -14.16 12.42 11.99
C SER A 264 -14.03 13.44 13.10
N SER A 265 -13.78 14.70 12.72
CA SER A 265 -13.95 15.83 13.64
C SER A 265 -15.43 16.04 13.98
N LYS A 266 -15.72 16.90 14.95
CA LYS A 266 -17.09 17.33 15.30
C LYS A 266 -17.85 17.94 14.13
N GLU A 267 -17.14 18.58 13.21
CA GLU A 267 -17.68 19.15 11.96
C GLU A 267 -17.81 18.12 10.83
N GLY A 268 -17.51 16.85 11.10
CA GLY A 268 -17.68 15.74 10.17
C GLY A 268 -16.55 15.58 9.14
N TRP A 269 -15.39 16.23 9.32
CA TRP A 269 -14.26 16.07 8.41
C TRP A 269 -13.43 14.83 8.75
N SER A 270 -12.97 14.07 7.76
CA SER A 270 -12.09 12.91 8.00
C SER A 270 -10.90 12.86 7.06
N LEU A 271 -9.75 12.33 7.54
CA LEU A 271 -8.59 12.03 6.70
C LEU A 271 -8.87 10.95 5.63
N ARG A 272 -10.00 10.23 5.76
CA ARG A 272 -10.48 9.28 4.75
C ARG A 272 -11.32 9.93 3.64
N ASP A 273 -11.72 11.20 3.79
CA ASP A 273 -12.53 11.90 2.79
C ASP A 273 -11.82 11.88 1.42
N PHE A 274 -12.50 11.36 0.40
CA PHE A 274 -11.97 11.31 -0.95
C PHE A 274 -12.09 12.65 -1.69
N ARG A 275 -11.23 12.84 -2.70
CA ARG A 275 -11.40 13.90 -3.72
C ARG A 275 -11.41 13.32 -5.14
N LEU A 276 -10.54 12.36 -5.44
CA LEU A 276 -10.47 11.59 -6.69
C LEU A 276 -10.27 12.35 -8.02
N GLN A 277 -10.41 13.69 -8.08
CA GLN A 277 -10.05 14.45 -9.28
C GLN A 277 -8.53 14.65 -9.37
N LYS A 278 -7.98 15.55 -8.56
CA LYS A 278 -6.54 15.92 -8.62
C LYS A 278 -5.66 15.17 -7.63
N ARG A 279 -6.26 14.40 -6.72
CA ARG A 279 -5.60 13.68 -5.64
C ARG A 279 -6.55 12.67 -5.01
N LEU A 280 -6.00 11.64 -4.39
CA LEU A 280 -6.76 10.56 -3.75
C LEU A 280 -7.65 11.11 -2.62
N PHE A 281 -7.05 11.76 -1.62
CA PHE A 281 -7.77 12.28 -0.45
C PHE A 281 -7.98 13.80 -0.50
N LYS A 282 -9.09 14.24 0.07
CA LYS A 282 -9.49 15.65 0.19
C LYS A 282 -8.50 16.44 1.04
N TYR A 283 -8.09 15.88 2.18
CA TYR A 283 -7.11 16.45 3.08
C TYR A 283 -5.77 15.73 2.93
N ARG A 284 -4.71 16.47 2.61
CA ARG A 284 -3.36 15.92 2.43
C ARG A 284 -2.67 15.62 3.77
N CYS A 285 -3.25 14.69 4.50
CA CYS A 285 -2.66 14.02 5.66
C CYS A 285 -3.21 12.59 5.71
N SER A 286 -2.32 11.60 5.67
CA SER A 286 -2.71 10.21 5.44
C SER A 286 -3.51 9.65 6.61
N TYR A 287 -4.62 8.96 6.31
CA TYR A 287 -5.39 8.22 7.31
C TYR A 287 -4.58 7.15 8.03
N THR A 288 -3.47 6.68 7.44
CA THR A 288 -2.57 5.68 8.06
C THR A 288 -1.90 6.18 9.35
N ILE A 289 -1.96 7.48 9.66
CA ILE A 289 -1.58 8.00 10.98
C ILE A 289 -2.44 7.41 12.11
N HIS A 290 -3.63 6.88 11.78
CA HIS A 290 -4.51 6.19 12.72
C HIS A 290 -4.25 4.69 12.85
N SER A 291 -3.34 4.13 12.04
CA SER A 291 -3.12 2.68 11.98
C SER A 291 -2.40 2.14 13.20
N LYS A 292 -2.53 0.82 13.41
CA LYS A 292 -1.80 0.16 14.50
C LYS A 292 -0.29 0.28 14.28
N ALA A 293 0.18 0.15 13.05
CA ALA A 293 1.60 0.32 12.70
C ALA A 293 2.13 1.70 13.12
N PHE A 294 1.39 2.81 12.93
CA PHE A 294 1.80 4.13 13.43
C PHE A 294 1.79 4.20 14.98
N SER A 295 0.83 3.52 15.62
CA SER A 295 0.75 3.49 17.09
C SER A 295 1.95 2.79 17.75
N LEU A 296 2.56 1.82 17.06
CA LEU A 296 3.68 0.99 17.52
C LEU A 296 5.07 1.58 17.23
N PHE A 297 5.12 2.83 16.75
CA PHE A 297 6.37 3.51 16.48
C PHE A 297 7.27 3.70 17.70
N PRO A 298 8.60 3.72 17.50
CA PRO A 298 9.51 4.29 18.48
C PRO A 298 9.11 5.71 18.86
N ALA A 299 8.97 5.97 20.17
CA ALA A 299 8.53 7.26 20.70
C ALA A 299 9.35 8.47 20.19
N PRO A 300 10.68 8.40 20.03
CA PRO A 300 11.48 9.54 19.56
C PRO A 300 11.13 9.94 18.13
N ILE A 301 10.97 8.96 17.24
CA ILE A 301 10.58 9.18 15.84
C ILE A 301 9.14 9.72 15.79
N LYS A 302 8.21 9.08 16.50
CA LYS A 302 6.81 9.51 16.54
C LYS A 302 6.66 10.95 17.02
N ARG A 303 7.34 11.31 18.11
CA ARG A 303 7.35 12.67 18.67
C ARG A 303 7.81 13.69 17.64
N ARG A 304 8.93 13.44 16.96
CA ARG A 304 9.45 14.34 15.91
C ARG A 304 8.47 14.48 14.74
N VAL A 305 7.88 13.38 14.26
CA VAL A 305 6.87 13.41 13.20
C VAL A 305 5.68 14.30 13.59
N LEU A 306 5.12 14.10 14.80
CA LEU A 306 3.96 14.86 15.25
C LEU A 306 4.27 16.35 15.47
N VAL A 307 5.44 16.68 16.04
CA VAL A 307 5.90 18.07 16.19
C VAL A 307 6.02 18.76 14.83
N ASN A 308 6.67 18.10 13.86
CA ASN A 308 6.85 18.66 12.53
C ASN A 308 5.51 18.79 11.77
N LEU A 309 4.64 17.78 11.86
CA LEU A 309 3.31 17.82 11.28
C LEU A 309 2.48 18.97 11.88
N ARG A 310 2.45 19.10 13.21
CA ARG A 310 1.76 20.19 13.90
C ARG A 310 2.30 21.55 13.45
N ARG A 311 3.63 21.72 13.41
CA ARG A 311 4.28 22.95 12.91
C ARG A 311 3.89 23.28 11.46
N HIS A 312 3.90 22.27 10.57
CA HIS A 312 3.51 22.43 9.16
C HIS A 312 2.04 22.90 9.03
N LEU A 313 1.18 22.51 9.96
CA LEU A 313 -0.24 22.85 9.95
C LEU A 313 -0.54 24.19 10.63
N THR A 314 0.11 24.52 11.74
CA THR A 314 -0.25 25.69 12.56
C THR A 314 0.61 26.92 12.33
N SER A 315 1.84 26.74 11.86
CA SER A 315 2.85 27.81 11.86
C SER A 315 3.36 28.06 10.45
N ALA A 316 4.41 27.35 10.05
CA ALA A 316 5.10 27.57 8.79
C ALA A 316 5.18 26.25 8.01
N PRO A 317 4.94 26.26 6.69
CA PRO A 317 5.23 25.12 5.84
C PRO A 317 6.67 24.66 6.03
N ILE A 318 6.86 23.34 6.07
CA ILE A 318 8.19 22.73 6.11
C ILE A 318 8.73 22.68 4.68
N PRO A 319 9.96 23.14 4.41
CA PRO A 319 10.57 23.05 3.08
C PRO A 319 10.57 21.61 2.54
N GLY A 320 10.22 21.45 1.26
CA GLY A 320 10.09 20.14 0.61
C GLY A 320 8.71 19.50 0.75
N GLU A 321 7.89 19.96 1.70
CA GLU A 321 6.53 19.46 1.87
C GLU A 321 5.51 20.25 1.04
N PRO A 322 4.39 19.63 0.63
CA PRO A 322 3.41 20.28 -0.24
C PRO A 322 2.77 21.49 0.42
N ALA A 323 2.61 22.57 -0.33
CA ALA A 323 1.90 23.76 0.14
C ALA A 323 0.42 23.45 0.39
N LEU A 324 0.00 23.58 1.65
CA LEU A 324 -1.39 23.43 2.09
C LEU A 324 -2.08 24.79 2.22
N SER A 325 -3.32 24.90 1.74
CA SER A 325 -4.13 26.10 1.96
C SER A 325 -4.43 26.30 3.45
N ALA A 326 -4.65 27.53 3.91
CA ALA A 326 -4.96 27.81 5.31
C ALA A 326 -6.18 27.03 5.82
N ARG A 327 -7.21 26.89 4.98
CA ARG A 327 -8.42 26.10 5.28
C ARG A 327 -8.12 24.61 5.41
N GLU A 328 -7.29 24.07 4.52
CA GLU A 328 -6.89 22.65 4.58
C GLU A 328 -6.06 22.36 5.83
N ARG A 329 -5.09 23.23 6.17
CA ARG A 329 -4.29 23.09 7.39
C ARG A 329 -5.14 23.11 8.65
N THR A 330 -6.05 24.07 8.76
CA THR A 330 -6.97 24.22 9.91
C THR A 330 -7.81 22.96 10.10
N ARG A 331 -8.32 22.39 9.01
CA ARG A 331 -9.15 21.18 9.06
C ARG A 331 -8.37 19.94 9.42
N ILE A 332 -7.19 19.75 8.83
CA ILE A 332 -6.31 18.63 9.21
C ILE A 332 -5.94 18.74 10.69
N HIS A 333 -5.57 19.93 11.16
CA HIS A 333 -5.24 20.17 12.56
C HIS A 333 -6.42 19.86 13.50
N ALA A 334 -7.64 20.26 13.15
CA ALA A 334 -8.85 19.93 13.90
C ALA A 334 -9.09 18.41 13.95
N ILE A 335 -9.04 17.72 12.81
CA ILE A 335 -9.22 16.27 12.74
C ILE A 335 -8.21 15.57 13.66
N LEU A 336 -6.93 15.91 13.54
CA LEU A 336 -5.87 15.26 14.34
C LEU A 336 -6.03 15.56 15.84
N THR A 337 -6.38 16.79 16.22
CA THR A 337 -6.58 17.17 17.63
C THR A 337 -7.72 16.36 18.28
N GLU A 338 -8.76 16.06 17.51
CA GLU A 338 -9.94 15.37 18.04
C GLU A 338 -9.85 13.85 17.93
N THR A 339 -9.04 13.32 17.00
CA THR A 339 -9.06 11.89 16.65
C THR A 339 -7.75 11.14 16.89
N LEU A 340 -6.63 11.85 17.07
CA LEU A 340 -5.32 11.25 17.31
C LEU A 340 -4.80 11.53 18.73
N LYS A 341 -4.85 10.52 19.60
CA LYS A 341 -4.36 10.63 20.98
C LYS A 341 -2.87 11.02 21.01
N GLY A 342 -2.58 12.14 21.68
CA GLY A 342 -1.22 12.68 21.82
C GLY A 342 -0.75 13.51 20.63
N TYR A 343 -1.63 13.85 19.69
CA TYR A 343 -1.36 14.88 18.69
C TYR A 343 -1.34 16.26 19.31
#